data_AF-A0AAC8T9M9-F1
#
_entry.id   AF-A0AAC8T9M9-F1
#
_cell.length_a   1.000
_cell.length_b   1.000
_cell.length_c   1.000
_cell.angle_alpha   90.00
_cell.angle_beta   90.00
_cell.angle_gamma   90.00
#
_symmetry.space_group_name_H-M   'P 1'
#
loop_
_entity.id
_entity.type
_entity.pdbx_description
1 polymer ?
#
loop_
_entity_poly.entity_id
_entity_poly.type
_entity_poly.pdbx_seq_one_letter_code
_entity_poly.pdbx_strand_id
1 'polypeptide(L)'
;MALDNLDEVFQYFDSQNSRGKSLEAYDLLKAYHLREMVGACKVYELVKTWEDNATIKTDVLNQPVWLQLIISDILSRYRRWEWNVSAEFFEKQDVDIFKGLSREDQGKYLKLSERYAYETQMNGVILDGERFFKYVEYYKVQYERLFQEGGLVNNSQIVIPKTSTPLFSHLKQKATINKGDGFVFVSFIIMVMWYYDKFGDYELNKAVVRIARWVYFLRFYHKSLYFSSVENHLWQPNGLYVALRRAITPEQFLSFDIGKTEKRTDSKNVSYLNELLAGFYDDKTQSDKGEKQ
;
A
#
# COMPACT_ATOMS: atom_id res chain seq x y z
N MET A 1 27.38 -22.72 16.06
CA MET A 1 28.35 -21.62 16.00
C MET A 1 27.53 -20.40 15.59
N ALA A 2 27.29 -19.47 16.50
CA ALA A 2 26.40 -18.34 16.27
C ALA A 2 27.13 -17.30 15.39
N LEU A 3 26.60 -17.04 14.20
CA LEU A 3 27.03 -15.90 13.39
C LEU A 3 26.50 -14.61 14.05
N ASP A 4 27.22 -14.13 15.06
CA ASP A 4 26.90 -12.87 15.75
C ASP A 4 27.71 -11.67 15.19
N ASN A 5 28.61 -11.90 14.23
CA ASN A 5 29.38 -10.85 13.58
C ASN A 5 28.76 -10.46 12.22
N LEU A 6 28.48 -9.17 12.03
CA LEU A 6 27.98 -8.57 10.78
C LEU A 6 28.84 -8.97 9.57
N ASP A 7 30.17 -9.00 9.70
CA ASP A 7 31.07 -9.31 8.59
C ASP A 7 30.93 -10.77 8.12
N GLU A 8 30.77 -11.70 9.07
CA GLU A 8 30.53 -13.11 8.75
C GLU A 8 29.16 -13.31 8.10
N VAL A 9 28.15 -12.55 8.55
CA VAL A 9 26.81 -12.54 7.96
C VAL A 9 26.88 -12.06 6.51
N PHE A 10 27.55 -10.92 6.24
CA PHE A 10 27.72 -10.42 4.87
C PHE A 10 28.45 -11.43 3.99
N GLN A 11 29.55 -12.03 4.45
CA GLN A 11 30.28 -13.05 3.70
C GLN A 11 29.44 -14.29 3.38
N TYR A 12 28.64 -14.77 4.34
CA TYR A 12 27.74 -15.90 4.15
C TYR A 12 26.69 -15.60 3.07
N PHE A 13 26.02 -14.44 3.14
CA PHE A 13 24.97 -14.09 2.18
C PHE A 13 25.52 -13.69 0.79
N ASP A 14 26.65 -13.00 0.72
CA ASP A 14 27.31 -12.67 -0.56
C ASP A 14 27.78 -13.95 -1.28
N SER A 15 28.18 -14.98 -0.55
CA SER A 15 28.50 -16.29 -1.13
C SER A 15 27.29 -16.92 -1.85
N GLN A 16 26.08 -16.67 -1.37
CA GLN A 16 24.82 -17.12 -2.00
C GLN A 16 24.39 -16.23 -3.20
N ASN A 17 24.77 -14.95 -3.19
CA ASN A 17 24.43 -13.97 -4.23
C ASN A 17 25.34 -13.99 -5.46
N SER A 18 26.36 -14.85 -5.48
CA SER A 18 27.35 -15.01 -6.58
C SER A 18 26.79 -15.46 -7.94
N ARG A 19 25.46 -15.48 -8.15
CA ARG A 19 24.80 -16.00 -9.36
C ARG A 19 24.37 -14.95 -10.40
N GLY A 20 24.88 -13.72 -10.34
CA GLY A 20 24.71 -12.73 -11.42
C GLY A 20 23.30 -12.14 -11.57
N LYS A 21 22.45 -12.22 -10.54
CA LYS A 21 21.13 -11.58 -10.52
C LYS A 21 21.29 -10.07 -10.24
N SER A 22 20.57 -9.21 -10.96
CA SER A 22 20.49 -7.80 -10.61
C SER A 22 19.89 -7.66 -9.21
N LEU A 23 20.56 -6.90 -8.34
CA LEU A 23 20.05 -6.55 -7.02
C LEU A 23 18.69 -5.85 -7.13
N GLU A 24 17.74 -6.22 -6.28
CA GLU A 24 16.46 -5.53 -6.13
C GLU A 24 16.61 -4.33 -5.18
N ALA A 25 15.67 -3.38 -5.23
CA ALA A 25 15.73 -2.18 -4.37
C ALA A 25 15.75 -2.53 -2.86
N TYR A 26 15.02 -3.59 -2.47
CA TYR A 26 15.03 -4.07 -1.09
C TYR A 26 16.36 -4.73 -0.67
N ASP A 27 17.17 -5.23 -1.61
CA ASP A 27 18.51 -5.75 -1.29
C ASP A 27 19.47 -4.61 -0.94
N LEU A 28 19.35 -3.47 -1.63
CA LEU A 28 20.12 -2.26 -1.32
C LEU A 28 19.75 -1.69 0.06
N LEU A 29 18.45 -1.69 0.38
CA LEU A 29 17.96 -1.27 1.69
C LEU A 29 18.49 -2.19 2.80
N LYS A 30 18.40 -3.52 2.62
CA LYS A 30 18.98 -4.49 3.55
C LYS A 30 20.45 -4.18 3.83
N ALA A 31 21.25 -4.01 2.78
CA ALA A 31 22.68 -3.75 2.92
C ALA A 31 22.96 -2.40 3.62
N TYR A 32 22.19 -1.36 3.33
CA TYR A 32 22.30 -0.06 4.00
C TYR A 32 21.99 -0.20 5.50
N HIS A 33 20.82 -0.72 5.86
CA HIS A 33 20.40 -0.78 7.25
C HIS A 33 21.24 -1.77 8.08
N LEU A 34 21.74 -2.88 7.51
CA LEU A 34 22.66 -3.76 8.24
C LEU A 34 23.97 -3.05 8.64
N ARG A 35 24.50 -2.14 7.82
CA ARG A 35 25.70 -1.37 8.19
C ARG A 35 25.46 -0.44 9.38
N GLU A 36 24.23 0.01 9.56
CA GLU A 36 23.82 0.90 10.67
C GLU A 36 23.56 0.11 11.98
N MET A 37 23.55 -1.22 11.92
CA MET A 37 23.34 -2.12 13.06
C MET A 37 24.62 -2.46 13.85
N VAL A 38 25.57 -1.53 13.95
CA VAL A 38 26.82 -1.76 14.69
C VAL A 38 26.52 -2.13 16.15
N GLY A 39 27.02 -3.30 16.56
CA GLY A 39 26.87 -3.86 17.91
C GLY A 39 25.50 -4.50 18.21
N ALA A 40 24.67 -4.74 17.19
CA ALA A 40 23.36 -5.38 17.37
C ALA A 40 23.50 -6.89 17.63
N CYS A 41 22.66 -7.42 18.51
CA CYS A 41 22.46 -8.87 18.67
C CYS A 41 21.43 -9.39 17.65
N LYS A 42 21.47 -10.70 17.32
CA LYS A 42 20.47 -11.39 16.47
C LYS A 42 20.41 -10.96 15.01
N VAL A 43 21.51 -10.43 14.47
CA VAL A 43 21.62 -10.05 13.05
C VAL A 43 21.24 -11.24 12.13
N TYR A 44 21.70 -12.44 12.46
CA TYR A 44 21.40 -13.64 11.67
C TYR A 44 19.90 -13.94 11.54
N GLU A 45 19.14 -13.90 12.64
CA GLU A 45 17.68 -14.17 12.62
C GLU A 45 16.95 -13.16 11.74
N LEU A 46 17.31 -11.88 11.87
CA LEU A 46 16.72 -10.78 11.10
C LEU A 46 17.02 -10.92 9.60
N VAL A 47 18.27 -11.23 9.22
CA VAL A 47 18.61 -11.43 7.81
C VAL A 47 17.92 -12.67 7.26
N LYS A 48 17.84 -13.76 8.02
CA LYS A 48 17.11 -14.97 7.61
C LYS A 48 15.64 -14.66 7.30
N THR A 49 14.92 -13.98 8.21
CA THR A 49 13.53 -13.57 7.99
C THR A 49 13.40 -12.67 6.75
N TRP A 50 14.37 -11.77 6.53
CA TRP A 50 14.38 -10.93 5.35
C TRP A 50 14.55 -11.73 4.05
N GLU A 51 15.48 -12.68 3.98
CA GLU A 51 15.68 -13.55 2.81
C GLU A 51 14.46 -14.44 2.53
N ASP A 52 13.80 -14.94 3.57
CA ASP A 52 12.56 -15.70 3.45
C ASP A 52 11.47 -14.82 2.81
N ASN A 53 11.29 -13.59 3.31
CA ASN A 53 10.35 -12.61 2.75
C ASN A 53 10.73 -12.13 1.33
N ALA A 54 12.00 -12.24 0.93
CA ALA A 54 12.46 -11.97 -0.43
C ALA A 54 12.12 -13.10 -1.43
N THR A 55 11.68 -14.25 -0.93
CA THR A 55 11.42 -15.46 -1.73
C THR A 55 9.96 -15.89 -1.71
N ILE A 56 9.28 -15.75 -0.56
CA ILE A 56 7.89 -16.16 -0.38
C ILE A 56 6.97 -15.24 -1.21
N LYS A 57 6.24 -15.85 -2.14
CA LYS A 57 5.23 -15.17 -2.95
C LYS A 57 3.97 -14.89 -2.16
N THR A 58 3.37 -13.74 -2.45
CA THR A 58 2.07 -13.31 -1.93
C THR A 58 0.95 -13.80 -2.85
N ASP A 59 -0.27 -13.79 -2.33
CA ASP A 59 -1.48 -14.15 -3.08
C ASP A 59 -2.13 -12.94 -3.79
N VAL A 60 -1.40 -11.83 -3.89
CA VAL A 60 -1.83 -10.57 -4.50
C VAL A 60 -1.63 -10.59 -6.01
N LEU A 61 -2.13 -9.58 -6.72
CA LEU A 61 -1.94 -9.38 -8.16
C LEU A 61 -0.49 -9.59 -8.58
N ASN A 62 -0.26 -10.37 -9.64
CA ASN A 62 1.08 -10.73 -10.15
C ASN A 62 1.96 -11.53 -9.17
N GLN A 63 1.44 -11.92 -8.00
CA GLN A 63 2.11 -12.72 -6.98
C GLN A 63 3.54 -12.25 -6.65
N PRO A 64 3.75 -10.96 -6.32
CA PRO A 64 5.05 -10.47 -5.90
C PRO A 64 5.50 -11.18 -4.62
N VAL A 65 6.80 -11.18 -4.37
CA VAL A 65 7.32 -11.59 -3.06
C VAL A 65 6.94 -10.57 -1.99
N TRP A 66 6.95 -10.95 -0.71
CA TRP A 66 6.54 -10.07 0.39
C TRP A 66 7.26 -8.73 0.40
N LEU A 67 8.59 -8.73 0.21
CA LEU A 67 9.36 -7.48 0.20
C LEU A 67 8.94 -6.55 -0.94
N GLN A 68 8.68 -7.08 -2.13
CA GLN A 68 8.21 -6.27 -3.26
C GLN A 68 6.82 -5.70 -2.99
N LEU A 69 5.90 -6.49 -2.44
CA LEU A 69 4.57 -5.99 -2.08
C LEU A 69 4.64 -4.86 -1.05
N ILE A 70 5.32 -5.11 0.07
CA ILE A 70 5.31 -4.19 1.21
C ILE A 70 6.15 -2.94 0.91
N ILE A 71 7.38 -3.10 0.42
CA ILE A 71 8.29 -1.97 0.20
C ILE A 71 7.90 -1.23 -1.07
N SER A 72 7.88 -1.93 -2.22
CA SER A 72 7.70 -1.29 -3.52
C SER A 72 6.25 -0.90 -3.78
N ASP A 73 5.31 -1.83 -3.62
CA ASP A 73 3.93 -1.61 -4.08
C ASP A 73 3.04 -0.87 -3.08
N ILE A 74 3.37 -0.89 -1.78
CA ILE A 74 2.55 -0.28 -0.73
C ILE A 74 3.25 0.94 -0.12
N LEU A 75 4.35 0.72 0.61
CA LEU A 75 4.96 1.77 1.43
C LEU A 75 5.62 2.84 0.57
N SER A 76 6.33 2.48 -0.50
CA SER A 76 7.00 3.47 -1.35
C SER A 76 5.97 4.37 -2.05
N ARG A 77 4.87 3.77 -2.54
CA ARG A 77 3.79 4.49 -3.22
C ARG A 77 3.14 5.48 -2.28
N TYR A 78 2.74 5.01 -1.09
CA TYR A 78 2.13 5.89 -0.10
C TYR A 78 3.05 7.05 0.28
N ARG A 79 4.33 6.77 0.59
CA ARG A 79 5.30 7.81 0.99
C ARG A 79 5.55 8.84 -0.13
N ARG A 80 5.59 8.42 -1.39
CA ARG A 80 5.76 9.33 -2.55
C ARG A 80 4.50 10.13 -2.85
N TRP A 81 3.32 9.52 -2.73
CA TRP A 81 2.05 10.20 -2.91
C TRP A 81 1.82 11.30 -1.88
N GLU A 82 2.34 11.14 -0.66
CA GLU A 82 2.31 12.19 0.36
C GLU A 82 3.13 13.45 -0.03
N TRP A 83 4.07 13.31 -0.97
CA TRP A 83 4.84 14.41 -1.55
C TRP A 83 4.38 14.80 -2.96
N ASN A 84 3.25 14.28 -3.44
CA ASN A 84 2.77 14.43 -4.83
C ASN A 84 3.81 14.01 -5.89
N VAL A 85 4.61 12.99 -5.58
CA VAL A 85 5.58 12.41 -6.51
C VAL A 85 4.98 11.13 -7.11
N SER A 86 5.10 10.97 -8.43
CA SER A 86 4.60 9.78 -9.12
C SER A 86 5.27 8.51 -8.58
N ALA A 87 4.54 7.41 -8.44
CA ALA A 87 5.01 6.18 -7.81
C ALA A 87 4.70 4.90 -8.60
N GLU A 88 4.74 4.95 -9.93
CA GLU A 88 4.45 3.77 -10.76
C GLU A 88 5.50 2.67 -10.58
N PHE A 89 6.76 3.08 -10.43
CA PHE A 89 7.91 2.20 -10.29
C PHE A 89 8.71 2.60 -9.05
N PHE A 90 9.32 1.61 -8.39
CA PHE A 90 10.27 1.84 -7.30
C PHE A 90 11.63 1.29 -7.70
N GLU A 91 12.55 2.19 -8.02
CA GLU A 91 13.85 1.87 -8.58
C GLU A 91 14.99 2.04 -7.56
N LYS A 92 16.21 1.64 -7.94
CA LYS A 92 17.38 1.71 -7.06
C LYS A 92 17.70 3.13 -6.61
N GLN A 93 17.42 4.15 -7.42
CA GLN A 93 17.61 5.54 -7.01
C GLN A 93 16.57 6.04 -5.99
N ASP A 94 15.44 5.34 -5.83
CA ASP A 94 14.36 5.77 -4.94
C ASP A 94 14.54 5.29 -3.49
N VAL A 95 15.53 4.44 -3.22
CA VAL A 95 15.74 3.79 -1.91
C VAL A 95 15.97 4.78 -0.77
N ASP A 96 16.39 6.00 -1.07
CA ASP A 96 16.63 7.05 -0.07
C ASP A 96 15.38 7.39 0.75
N ILE A 97 14.17 7.15 0.22
CA ILE A 97 12.91 7.36 0.94
C ILE A 97 12.76 6.47 2.20
N PHE A 98 13.55 5.40 2.29
CA PHE A 98 13.55 4.45 3.40
C PHE A 98 14.79 4.50 4.28
N LYS A 99 15.86 5.22 3.89
CA LYS A 99 17.09 5.29 4.69
C LYS A 99 16.87 5.90 6.07
N GLY A 100 16.00 6.90 6.18
CA GLY A 100 15.61 7.46 7.47
C GLY A 100 16.71 8.30 8.14
N LEU A 101 16.64 8.40 9.47
CA LEU A 101 17.63 9.09 10.30
C LEU A 101 18.77 8.15 10.70
N SER A 102 20.00 8.57 10.40
CA SER A 102 21.21 7.86 10.82
C SER A 102 21.36 7.82 12.34
N ARG A 103 22.13 6.88 12.89
CA ARG A 103 22.43 6.86 14.34
C ARG A 103 23.05 8.18 14.82
N GLU A 104 23.90 8.79 14.00
CA GLU A 104 24.49 10.10 14.29
C GLU A 104 23.42 11.21 14.30
N ASP A 105 22.55 11.24 13.29
CA ASP A 105 21.48 12.23 13.18
C ASP A 105 20.39 12.05 14.25
N GLN A 106 20.16 10.82 14.72
CA GLN A 106 19.27 10.56 15.85
C GLN A 106 19.76 11.26 17.12
N GLY A 107 21.07 11.31 17.35
CA GLY A 107 21.66 12.07 18.46
C GLY A 107 21.53 13.58 18.29
N LYS A 108 21.66 14.08 17.05
CA LYS A 108 21.50 15.51 16.72
C LYS A 108 20.05 15.99 16.81
N TYR A 109 19.11 15.16 16.34
CA TYR A 109 17.68 15.47 16.24
C TYR A 109 16.86 14.65 17.25
N LEU A 110 17.27 14.66 18.52
CA LEU A 110 16.70 13.81 19.58
C LEU A 110 15.16 13.88 19.67
N LYS A 111 14.57 15.07 19.62
CA LYS A 111 13.10 15.24 19.66
C LYS A 111 12.39 14.51 18.51
N LEU A 112 13.01 14.47 17.34
CA LEU A 112 12.47 13.78 16.18
C LEU A 112 12.64 12.27 16.33
N SER A 113 13.82 11.83 16.79
CA SER A 113 14.10 10.41 17.07
C SER A 113 13.13 9.84 18.11
N GLU A 114 12.96 10.51 19.25
CA GLU A 114 12.06 10.08 20.33
C GLU A 114 10.61 9.95 19.88
N ARG A 115 10.12 10.87 19.03
CA ARG A 115 8.75 10.81 18.49
C ARG A 115 8.49 9.53 17.71
N TYR A 116 9.43 9.10 16.88
CA TYR A 116 9.28 7.95 16.00
C TYR A 116 9.89 6.65 16.57
N ALA A 117 10.44 6.69 17.78
CA ALA A 117 10.98 5.51 18.46
C ALA A 117 9.89 4.56 18.99
N TYR A 118 8.71 5.09 19.30
CA TYR A 118 7.62 4.38 19.97
C TYR A 118 6.43 4.05 19.06
N GLU A 119 6.12 4.91 18.09
CA GLU A 119 4.97 4.74 17.20
C GLU A 119 5.42 4.61 15.74
N THR A 120 5.18 3.44 15.17
CA THR A 120 5.37 3.17 13.75
C THR A 120 4.22 3.79 12.97
N GLN A 121 4.51 4.58 11.94
CA GLN A 121 3.51 5.24 11.07
C GLN A 121 3.93 5.08 9.60
N MET A 122 2.97 4.90 8.67
CA MET A 122 3.30 4.50 7.29
C MET A 122 4.15 5.56 6.54
N ASN A 123 3.93 6.85 6.82
CA ASN A 123 4.79 7.94 6.29
C ASN A 123 5.81 8.44 7.32
N GLY A 124 5.81 7.89 8.53
CA GLY A 124 6.63 8.35 9.64
C GLY A 124 8.13 8.30 9.33
N VAL A 125 8.90 9.12 10.05
CA VAL A 125 10.36 9.10 9.91
C VAL A 125 10.87 7.73 10.32
N ILE A 126 11.65 7.12 9.43
CA ILE A 126 12.28 5.82 9.70
C ILE A 126 13.53 6.09 10.52
N LEU A 127 13.72 5.28 11.57
CA LEU A 127 15.01 5.14 12.21
C LEU A 127 15.72 3.99 11.50
N ASP A 128 16.96 4.21 11.10
CA ASP A 128 17.71 3.23 10.34
C ASP A 128 18.10 2.00 11.18
N GLY A 129 18.96 1.14 10.62
CA GLY A 129 19.34 -0.10 11.30
C GLY A 129 18.17 -1.06 11.53
N GLU A 130 18.15 -1.67 12.72
CA GLU A 130 17.17 -2.68 13.13
C GLU A 130 15.71 -2.19 13.04
N ARG A 131 15.49 -0.87 13.24
CA ARG A 131 14.17 -0.27 13.27
C ARG A 131 13.49 -0.28 11.90
N PHE A 132 14.26 -0.15 10.81
CA PHE A 132 13.74 -0.31 9.46
C PHE A 132 13.20 -1.73 9.20
N PHE A 133 13.91 -2.77 9.64
CA PHE A 133 13.44 -4.15 9.49
C PHE A 133 12.14 -4.39 10.27
N LYS A 134 12.05 -3.87 11.50
CA LYS A 134 10.82 -3.91 12.31
C LYS A 134 9.67 -3.15 11.64
N TYR A 135 9.96 -2.02 11.00
CA TYR A 135 8.98 -1.24 10.24
C TYR A 135 8.42 -2.04 9.06
N VAL A 136 9.25 -2.72 8.27
CA VAL A 136 8.79 -3.55 7.15
C VAL A 136 7.98 -4.75 7.65
N GLU A 137 8.46 -5.47 8.66
CA GLU A 137 7.73 -6.62 9.22
C GLU A 137 6.39 -6.18 9.84
N TYR A 138 6.35 -5.03 10.51
CA TYR A 138 5.11 -4.47 11.06
C TYR A 138 4.03 -4.31 9.98
N TYR A 139 4.36 -3.73 8.83
CA TYR A 139 3.39 -3.55 7.73
C TYR A 139 3.08 -4.82 6.96
N LYS A 140 4.01 -5.78 6.92
CA LYS A 140 3.70 -7.14 6.47
C LYS A 140 2.61 -7.77 7.35
N VAL A 141 2.81 -7.78 8.67
CA VAL A 141 1.85 -8.34 9.63
C VAL A 141 0.52 -7.58 9.59
N GLN A 142 0.54 -6.25 9.44
CA GLN A 142 -0.67 -5.45 9.27
C GLN A 142 -1.43 -5.85 7.98
N TYR A 143 -0.72 -6.01 6.86
CA TYR A 143 -1.30 -6.49 5.61
C TYR A 143 -1.95 -7.87 5.81
N GLU A 144 -1.23 -8.81 6.44
CA GLU A 144 -1.73 -10.15 6.71
C GLU A 144 -3.01 -10.11 7.54
N ARG A 145 -3.01 -9.34 8.63
CA ARG A 145 -4.18 -9.17 9.51
C ARG A 145 -5.41 -8.62 8.80
N LEU A 146 -5.21 -7.71 7.84
CA LEU A 146 -6.30 -7.09 7.11
C LEU A 146 -6.82 -7.98 5.98
N PHE A 147 -5.93 -8.55 5.17
CA PHE A 147 -6.28 -9.03 3.82
C PHE A 147 -6.09 -10.53 3.58
N GLN A 148 -5.40 -11.27 4.46
CA GLN A 148 -5.39 -12.74 4.39
C GLN A 148 -6.79 -13.31 4.57
N GLU A 149 -7.01 -14.56 4.17
CA GLU A 149 -8.30 -15.23 4.33
C GLU A 149 -8.78 -15.17 5.80
N GLY A 150 -9.99 -14.64 6.02
CA GLY A 150 -10.54 -14.44 7.36
C GLY A 150 -10.04 -13.18 8.08
N GLY A 151 -9.22 -12.36 7.42
CA GLY A 151 -8.75 -11.07 7.94
C GLY A 151 -9.86 -10.05 8.13
N LEU A 152 -9.53 -8.92 8.76
CA LEU A 152 -10.50 -7.88 9.12
C LEU A 152 -11.20 -7.24 7.91
N VAL A 153 -10.61 -7.33 6.72
CA VAL A 153 -11.14 -6.81 5.45
C VAL A 153 -11.59 -7.93 4.52
N ASN A 154 -10.82 -9.02 4.45
CA ASN A 154 -11.13 -10.19 3.62
C ASN A 154 -12.00 -11.21 4.39
N ASN A 155 -13.26 -10.84 4.63
CA ASN A 155 -14.23 -11.67 5.32
C ASN A 155 -15.65 -11.51 4.71
N SER A 156 -16.59 -12.30 5.21
CA SER A 156 -17.99 -12.31 4.76
C SER A 156 -18.86 -11.19 5.34
N GLN A 157 -18.36 -10.40 6.30
CA GLN A 157 -19.12 -9.33 6.96
C GLN A 157 -19.06 -8.01 6.17
N ILE A 158 -17.94 -7.75 5.49
CA ILE A 158 -17.80 -6.57 4.63
C ILE A 158 -18.20 -6.94 3.20
N VAL A 159 -19.45 -6.65 2.86
CA VAL A 159 -20.06 -7.00 1.58
C VAL A 159 -20.26 -5.79 0.68
N ILE A 160 -20.43 -6.05 -0.63
CA ILE A 160 -20.94 -5.04 -1.55
C ILE A 160 -22.36 -4.65 -1.07
N PRO A 161 -22.66 -3.34 -0.92
CA PRO A 161 -23.95 -2.88 -0.44
C PRO A 161 -25.14 -3.53 -1.17
N LYS A 162 -26.17 -3.93 -0.41
CA LYS A 162 -27.39 -4.61 -0.92
C LYS A 162 -27.17 -5.99 -1.55
N THR A 163 -26.00 -6.58 -1.35
CA THR A 163 -25.67 -7.94 -1.81
C THR A 163 -25.12 -8.78 -0.66
N SER A 164 -24.95 -10.08 -0.89
CA SER A 164 -24.21 -10.98 0.01
C SER A 164 -22.78 -11.25 -0.46
N THR A 165 -22.27 -10.48 -1.44
CA THR A 165 -20.95 -10.72 -2.03
C THR A 165 -19.86 -10.08 -1.20
N PRO A 166 -18.86 -10.84 -0.69
CA PRO A 166 -17.73 -10.27 0.05
C PRO A 166 -16.95 -9.28 -0.83
N LEU A 167 -16.77 -8.06 -0.33
CA LEU A 167 -16.28 -6.93 -1.13
C LEU A 167 -14.83 -7.14 -1.57
N PHE A 168 -13.94 -7.47 -0.63
CA PHE A 168 -12.51 -7.60 -0.92
C PHE A 168 -12.23 -8.69 -1.95
N SER A 169 -12.75 -9.90 -1.75
CA SER A 169 -12.49 -11.03 -2.65
C SER A 169 -13.07 -10.78 -4.05
N HIS A 170 -14.23 -10.12 -4.13
CA HIS A 170 -14.80 -9.71 -5.41
C HIS A 170 -13.91 -8.71 -6.16
N LEU A 171 -13.44 -7.66 -5.49
CA LEU A 171 -12.55 -6.66 -6.09
C LEU A 171 -11.20 -7.28 -6.50
N LYS A 172 -10.63 -8.14 -5.65
CA LYS A 172 -9.39 -8.88 -5.94
C LYS A 172 -9.52 -9.74 -7.19
N GLN A 173 -10.64 -10.47 -7.33
CA GLN A 173 -10.90 -11.29 -8.52
C GLN A 173 -11.00 -10.45 -9.80
N LYS A 174 -11.57 -9.24 -9.74
CA LYS A 174 -11.67 -8.37 -10.93
C LYS A 174 -10.32 -7.73 -11.29
N ALA A 175 -9.53 -7.40 -10.28
CA ALA A 175 -8.22 -6.80 -10.44
C ALA A 175 -7.19 -7.74 -11.10
N THR A 176 -7.34 -9.06 -11.00
CA THR A 176 -6.47 -10.03 -11.72
C THR A 176 -6.78 -10.11 -13.23
N ILE A 177 -7.98 -9.70 -13.64
CA ILE A 177 -8.43 -9.80 -15.04
C ILE A 177 -8.03 -8.56 -15.85
N ASN A 178 -8.07 -7.38 -15.24
CA ASN A 178 -7.85 -6.10 -15.92
C ASN A 178 -6.76 -5.27 -15.24
N LYS A 179 -5.72 -4.91 -16.00
CA LYS A 179 -4.58 -4.10 -15.50
C LYS A 179 -5.03 -2.80 -14.84
N GLY A 180 -6.04 -2.12 -15.39
CA GLY A 180 -6.58 -0.88 -14.83
C GLY A 180 -7.29 -1.09 -13.49
N ASP A 181 -8.03 -2.20 -13.34
CA ASP A 181 -8.61 -2.60 -12.04
C ASP A 181 -7.51 -2.95 -11.03
N GLY A 182 -6.37 -3.47 -11.50
CA GLY A 182 -5.19 -3.71 -10.67
C GLY A 182 -4.64 -2.44 -10.00
N PHE A 183 -4.50 -1.34 -10.75
CA PHE A 183 -4.03 -0.06 -10.19
C PHE A 183 -4.98 0.49 -9.12
N VAL A 184 -6.28 0.43 -9.40
CA VAL A 184 -7.34 0.89 -8.49
C VAL A 184 -7.39 0.02 -7.23
N PHE A 185 -7.23 -1.30 -7.37
CA PHE A 185 -7.21 -2.23 -6.25
C PHE A 185 -6.02 -2.03 -5.30
N VAL A 186 -4.81 -1.81 -5.84
CA VAL A 186 -3.63 -1.49 -5.00
C VAL A 186 -3.84 -0.17 -4.25
N SER A 187 -4.45 0.83 -4.90
CA SER A 187 -4.76 2.12 -4.24
C SER A 187 -5.78 1.95 -3.11
N PHE A 188 -6.78 1.10 -3.32
CA PHE A 188 -7.73 0.71 -2.29
C PHE A 188 -7.04 0.02 -1.10
N ILE A 189 -6.12 -0.93 -1.34
CA ILE A 189 -5.31 -1.57 -0.29
C ILE A 189 -4.55 -0.53 0.51
N ILE A 190 -3.80 0.36 -0.16
CA ILE A 190 -2.98 1.39 0.50
C ILE A 190 -3.85 2.30 1.38
N MET A 191 -4.99 2.78 0.87
CA MET A 191 -5.88 3.64 1.64
C MET A 191 -6.50 2.92 2.85
N VAL A 192 -6.82 1.63 2.73
CA VAL A 192 -7.34 0.84 3.85
C VAL A 192 -6.27 0.59 4.90
N MET A 193 -5.04 0.25 4.49
CA MET A 193 -3.91 0.14 5.43
C MET A 193 -3.66 1.45 6.15
N TRP A 194 -3.68 2.58 5.43
CA TRP A 194 -3.48 3.88 6.04
C TRP A 194 -4.60 4.27 7.00
N TYR A 195 -5.86 3.97 6.67
CA TYR A 195 -6.97 4.15 7.60
C TYR A 195 -6.73 3.35 8.88
N TYR A 196 -6.33 2.08 8.75
CA TYR A 196 -6.07 1.21 9.89
C TYR A 196 -4.85 1.66 10.71
N ASP A 197 -3.78 2.12 10.05
CA ASP A 197 -2.59 2.71 10.68
C ASP A 197 -2.96 3.90 11.58
N LYS A 198 -3.95 4.68 11.16
CA LYS A 198 -4.38 5.90 11.83
C LYS A 198 -5.45 5.68 12.90
N PHE A 199 -6.38 4.75 12.68
CA PHE A 199 -7.60 4.62 13.48
C PHE A 199 -7.87 3.20 14.03
N GLY A 200 -7.03 2.23 13.68
CA GLY A 200 -7.26 0.83 14.00
C GLY A 200 -8.49 0.26 13.29
N ASP A 201 -9.19 -0.66 13.95
CA ASP A 201 -10.39 -1.32 13.43
C ASP A 201 -11.70 -0.54 13.68
N TYR A 202 -11.63 0.63 14.32
CA TYR A 202 -12.81 1.43 14.62
C TYR A 202 -13.51 1.85 13.32
N GLU A 203 -14.77 1.41 13.16
CA GLU A 203 -15.61 1.65 11.98
C GLU A 203 -14.97 1.23 10.64
N LEU A 204 -14.01 0.27 10.69
CA LEU A 204 -13.25 -0.19 9.53
C LEU A 204 -14.14 -0.72 8.40
N ASN A 205 -15.22 -1.44 8.74
CA ASN A 205 -16.18 -1.93 7.75
C ASN A 205 -16.81 -0.80 6.92
N LYS A 206 -17.22 0.31 7.56
CA LYS A 206 -17.78 1.48 6.87
C LYS A 206 -16.70 2.19 6.06
N ALA A 207 -15.48 2.31 6.61
CA ALA A 207 -14.36 2.93 5.93
C ALA A 207 -13.97 2.18 4.66
N VAL A 208 -13.85 0.85 4.73
CA VAL A 208 -13.54 -0.02 3.58
C VAL A 208 -14.52 0.18 2.43
N VAL A 209 -15.83 0.15 2.70
CA VAL A 209 -16.85 0.36 1.65
C VAL A 209 -16.75 1.78 1.06
N ARG A 210 -16.52 2.80 1.91
CA ARG A 210 -16.39 4.19 1.45
C ARG A 210 -15.14 4.42 0.59
N ILE A 211 -13.99 3.86 1.00
CA ILE A 211 -12.75 3.89 0.22
C ILE A 211 -12.96 3.16 -1.11
N ALA A 212 -13.54 1.96 -1.10
CA ALA A 212 -13.81 1.20 -2.31
C ALA A 212 -14.68 2.00 -3.29
N ARG A 213 -15.76 2.63 -2.83
CA ARG A 213 -16.60 3.48 -3.68
C ARG A 213 -15.79 4.58 -4.36
N TRP A 214 -15.08 5.38 -3.57
CA TRP A 214 -14.39 6.55 -4.10
C TRP A 214 -13.22 6.19 -5.01
N VAL A 215 -12.43 5.17 -4.68
CA VAL A 215 -11.29 4.73 -5.51
C VAL A 215 -11.79 4.16 -6.86
N TYR A 216 -12.90 3.42 -6.85
CA TYR A 216 -13.47 2.84 -8.08
C TYR A 216 -14.32 3.81 -8.93
N PHE A 217 -14.56 5.05 -8.48
CA PHE A 217 -15.16 6.09 -9.34
C PHE A 217 -14.41 6.26 -10.67
N LEU A 218 -13.08 6.10 -10.65
CA LEU A 218 -12.22 6.16 -11.82
C LEU A 218 -12.63 5.19 -12.94
N ARG A 219 -13.13 4.00 -12.59
CA ARG A 219 -13.54 2.98 -13.58
C ARG A 219 -14.81 3.37 -14.32
N PHE A 220 -15.67 4.19 -13.74
CA PHE A 220 -16.85 4.71 -14.43
C PHE A 220 -16.52 5.86 -15.37
N TYR A 221 -15.47 6.61 -15.07
CA TYR A 221 -15.03 7.73 -15.90
C TYR A 221 -14.18 7.29 -17.11
N HIS A 222 -13.31 6.29 -16.93
CA HIS A 222 -12.32 5.90 -17.94
C HIS A 222 -12.50 4.46 -18.43
N LYS A 223 -12.63 4.28 -19.75
CA LYS A 223 -12.64 2.96 -20.41
C LYS A 223 -11.33 2.19 -20.18
N SER A 224 -10.19 2.88 -20.30
CA SER A 224 -8.85 2.38 -19.99
C SER A 224 -8.22 3.28 -18.93
N LEU A 225 -7.65 2.68 -17.88
CA LEU A 225 -6.96 3.41 -16.82
C LEU A 225 -5.45 3.25 -16.92
N TYR A 226 -4.76 4.37 -16.78
CA TYR A 226 -3.31 4.44 -16.63
C TYR A 226 -2.97 4.73 -15.17
N PHE A 227 -1.74 4.48 -14.77
CA PHE A 227 -1.31 4.75 -13.40
C PHE A 227 -1.45 6.23 -13.04
N SER A 228 -1.10 7.14 -13.95
CA SER A 228 -1.30 8.58 -13.78
C SER A 228 -2.76 8.99 -13.55
N SER A 229 -3.74 8.23 -14.04
CA SER A 229 -5.16 8.47 -13.75
C SER A 229 -5.49 8.27 -12.27
N VAL A 230 -4.84 7.29 -11.63
CA VAL A 230 -4.97 7.05 -10.19
C VAL A 230 -4.36 8.21 -9.40
N GLU A 231 -3.14 8.62 -9.74
CA GLU A 231 -2.44 9.67 -9.01
C GLU A 231 -3.17 11.01 -9.09
N ASN A 232 -3.65 11.35 -10.29
CA ASN A 232 -4.47 12.54 -10.49
C ASN A 232 -5.76 12.53 -9.65
N HIS A 233 -6.35 11.35 -9.39
CA HIS A 233 -7.52 11.20 -8.52
C HIS A 233 -7.17 11.35 -7.03
N LEU A 234 -6.05 10.75 -6.60
CA LEU A 234 -5.54 10.85 -5.23
C LEU A 234 -5.20 12.29 -4.85
N TRP A 235 -4.61 13.05 -5.76
CA TRP A 235 -4.16 14.41 -5.51
C TRP A 235 -5.23 15.49 -5.68
N GLN A 236 -6.48 15.11 -5.96
CA GLN A 236 -7.57 16.08 -5.98
C GLN A 236 -7.69 16.76 -4.61
N PRO A 237 -7.64 18.10 -4.53
CA PRO A 237 -7.56 18.83 -3.27
C PRO A 237 -8.78 18.63 -2.35
N ASN A 238 -9.92 18.24 -2.94
CA ASN A 238 -11.17 17.93 -2.27
C ASN A 238 -11.54 16.45 -2.44
N GLY A 239 -10.54 15.56 -2.54
CA GLY A 239 -10.73 14.12 -2.61
C GLY A 239 -10.73 13.43 -1.24
N LEU A 240 -11.25 12.20 -1.20
CA LEU A 240 -11.28 11.39 0.02
C LEU A 240 -9.86 11.10 0.56
N TYR A 241 -8.85 11.01 -0.31
CA TYR A 241 -7.45 10.84 0.10
C TYR A 241 -6.96 12.02 0.98
N VAL A 242 -7.23 13.26 0.56
CA VAL A 242 -6.92 14.46 1.35
C VAL A 242 -7.76 14.52 2.63
N ALA A 243 -9.01 14.07 2.58
CA ALA A 243 -9.87 13.97 3.76
C ALA A 243 -9.30 13.00 4.80
N LEU A 244 -8.85 11.81 4.38
CA LEU A 244 -8.19 10.84 5.28
C LEU A 244 -6.94 11.42 5.93
N ARG A 245 -6.14 12.18 5.17
CA ARG A 245 -4.97 12.89 5.70
C ARG A 245 -5.32 13.83 6.84
N ARG A 246 -6.37 14.63 6.66
CA ARG A 246 -6.77 15.70 7.58
C ARG A 246 -7.62 15.23 8.75
N ALA A 247 -8.37 14.14 8.59
CA ALA A 247 -9.29 13.64 9.61
C ALA A 247 -8.54 13.33 10.91
N ILE A 248 -9.00 13.83 12.04
CA ILE A 248 -8.47 13.50 13.37
C ILE A 248 -9.24 12.30 13.94
N THR A 249 -10.49 12.11 13.52
CA THR A 249 -11.33 10.98 13.94
C THR A 249 -11.91 10.21 12.75
N PRO A 250 -12.26 8.93 12.95
CA PRO A 250 -13.02 8.14 11.97
C PRO A 250 -14.29 8.81 11.47
N GLU A 251 -15.04 9.48 12.36
CA GLU A 251 -16.30 10.13 12.03
C GLU A 251 -16.09 11.26 11.02
N GLN A 252 -15.03 12.06 11.18
CA GLN A 252 -14.69 13.12 10.22
C GLN A 252 -14.40 12.57 8.82
N PHE A 253 -13.69 11.43 8.76
CA PHE A 253 -13.45 10.73 7.50
C PHE A 253 -14.74 10.16 6.90
N LEU A 254 -15.57 9.51 7.72
CA LEU A 254 -16.82 8.87 7.29
C LEU A 254 -17.90 9.87 6.91
N SER A 255 -17.89 11.07 7.48
CA SER A 255 -18.81 12.15 7.12
C SER A 255 -18.41 12.88 5.84
N PHE A 256 -17.19 12.64 5.32
CA PHE A 256 -16.74 13.26 4.09
C PHE A 256 -17.65 12.88 2.91
N ASP A 257 -18.14 13.90 2.21
CA ASP A 257 -18.92 13.70 1.00
C ASP A 257 -17.97 13.33 -0.14
N ILE A 258 -18.03 12.07 -0.55
CA ILE A 258 -17.26 11.58 -1.69
C ILE A 258 -17.81 12.09 -3.03
N GLY A 259 -19.00 12.70 -3.03
CA GLY A 259 -19.68 13.19 -4.22
C GLY A 259 -20.23 12.06 -5.09
N LYS A 260 -20.49 12.37 -6.35
CA LYS A 260 -20.89 11.43 -7.39
C LYS A 260 -19.87 11.41 -8.53
N THR A 261 -19.78 10.27 -9.22
CA THR A 261 -19.04 10.14 -10.48
C THR A 261 -20.00 10.11 -11.68
N GLU A 262 -19.47 10.19 -12.88
CA GLU A 262 -20.24 9.99 -14.11
C GLU A 262 -19.84 8.66 -14.74
N LYS A 263 -20.83 7.84 -15.08
CA LYS A 263 -20.57 6.65 -15.90
C LYS A 263 -20.52 7.07 -17.37
N ARG A 264 -19.30 7.14 -17.89
CA ARG A 264 -18.99 7.56 -19.28
C ARG A 264 -18.61 6.38 -20.19
N THR A 265 -18.72 5.15 -19.68
CA THR A 265 -18.45 3.94 -20.45
C THR A 265 -19.57 2.92 -20.31
N ASP A 266 -19.99 2.36 -21.44
CA ASP A 266 -20.94 1.26 -21.56
C ASP A 266 -20.26 -0.12 -21.48
N SER A 267 -18.96 -0.15 -21.14
CA SER A 267 -18.20 -1.39 -21.08
C SER A 267 -18.80 -2.36 -20.05
N LYS A 268 -19.10 -3.58 -20.50
CA LYS A 268 -19.51 -4.68 -19.61
C LYS A 268 -18.43 -5.02 -18.57
N ASN A 269 -17.17 -4.62 -18.79
CA ASN A 269 -16.07 -4.87 -17.87
C ASN A 269 -16.17 -4.05 -16.57
N VAL A 270 -17.02 -3.02 -16.51
CA VAL A 270 -17.23 -2.22 -15.29
C VAL A 270 -18.60 -2.44 -14.66
N SER A 271 -19.46 -3.30 -15.22
CA SER A 271 -20.82 -3.52 -14.70
C SER A 271 -20.84 -4.11 -13.28
N TYR A 272 -19.77 -4.80 -12.89
CA TYR A 272 -19.60 -5.34 -11.54
C TYR A 272 -19.58 -4.25 -10.45
N LEU A 273 -19.35 -3.00 -10.82
CA LEU A 273 -19.35 -1.86 -9.91
C LEU A 273 -20.73 -1.21 -9.73
N ASN A 274 -21.74 -1.59 -10.53
CA ASN A 274 -23.05 -0.95 -10.48
C ASN A 274 -23.66 -1.00 -9.07
N GLU A 275 -23.58 -2.13 -8.37
CA GLU A 275 -24.09 -2.27 -7.00
C GLU A 275 -23.22 -1.52 -5.97
N LEU A 276 -21.89 -1.59 -6.11
CA LEU A 276 -20.97 -0.87 -5.23
C LEU A 276 -21.21 0.65 -5.29
N LEU A 277 -21.40 1.17 -6.49
CA LEU A 277 -21.56 2.59 -6.78
C LEU A 277 -23.04 3.04 -6.84
N ALA A 278 -24.00 2.16 -6.54
CA ALA A 278 -25.43 2.49 -6.60
C ALA A 278 -25.75 3.76 -5.78
N GLY A 279 -26.33 4.77 -6.43
CA GLY A 279 -26.64 6.08 -5.84
C GLY A 279 -25.51 7.11 -5.87
N PHE A 280 -24.30 6.72 -6.31
CA PHE A 280 -23.10 7.55 -6.38
C PHE A 280 -22.66 7.87 -7.81
N TYR A 281 -23.51 7.64 -8.81
CA TYR A 281 -23.20 8.03 -10.19
C TYR A 281 -24.43 8.42 -10.99
N ASP A 282 -24.20 9.25 -12.00
CA ASP A 282 -25.16 9.54 -13.06
C ASP A 282 -24.72 8.82 -14.35
N ASP A 283 -25.64 8.12 -15.02
CA ASP A 283 -25.32 7.35 -16.24
C ASP A 283 -25.44 8.22 -17.50
N LYS A 284 -24.29 8.63 -18.04
CA LYS A 284 -24.21 9.46 -19.27
C LYS A 284 -23.95 8.64 -20.53
N THR A 285 -23.92 7.31 -20.45
CA THR A 285 -23.71 6.46 -21.63
C THR A 285 -24.89 6.50 -22.62
N GLN A 286 -26.04 6.97 -22.17
CA GLN A 286 -27.28 7.05 -22.97
C GLN A 286 -27.47 8.41 -23.66
N SER A 287 -26.82 9.49 -23.19
CA SER A 287 -26.96 10.84 -23.77
C SER A 287 -26.19 11.02 -25.09
N ASP A 288 -25.10 10.29 -25.32
CA ASP A 288 -24.29 10.39 -26.56
C ASP A 288 -24.90 9.69 -27.79
N LYS A 289 -26.04 8.98 -27.62
CA LYS A 289 -26.76 8.35 -28.75
C LYS A 289 -27.80 9.26 -29.42
N GLY A 290 -27.96 10.49 -28.94
CA GLY A 290 -29.01 11.42 -29.37
C GLY A 290 -28.64 12.45 -30.46
N GLU A 291 -27.36 12.64 -30.80
CA GLU A 291 -26.93 13.73 -31.73
C GLU A 291 -26.32 13.23 -33.05
N LYS A 292 -26.96 12.23 -33.67
CA LYS A 292 -26.78 11.98 -35.11
C LYS A 292 -28.15 11.85 -35.76
N GLN A 293 -28.80 12.99 -35.98
CA GLN A 293 -29.80 13.16 -37.04
C GLN A 293 -29.09 13.63 -38.31
#